data_AF-A0A7I7S175-F1
#
_entry.id   AF-A0A7I7S175-F1
#
_cell.length_a   1.000
_cell.length_b   1.000
_cell.length_c   1.000
_cell.angle_alpha   90.00
_cell.angle_beta   90.00
_cell.angle_gamma   90.00
#
_symmetry.space_group_name_H-M   'P 1'
#
loop_
_entity.id
_entity.type
_entity.pdbx_description
1 polymer ?
#
loop_
_entity_poly.entity_id
_entity_poly.type
_entity_poly.pdbx_seq_one_letter_code
_entity_poly.pdbx_strand_id
1 'polypeptide(L)'
;MPGTPDRLQHAALELFAARGYEQTTAAEIAQAVGLTERTFFRHFSDKREVLFHGQQSLTDAFVAGVAEAPQTASPIEFGLSALRSASGFFPDDRRPYSRMRQTVIDANPALQEREAHKLVRLGRALVDALTARGVDDLTADVVAQLSVMAFGIAIARWIRTDEDRSFEDVATDVVQRVGIVVRELPR
;
A
#
# COMPACT_ATOMS: atom_id res chain seq x y z
N MET A 1 12.24 20.08 0.69
CA MET A 1 12.44 19.74 -0.74
C MET A 1 12.32 18.24 -0.86
N PRO A 2 11.49 17.70 -1.77
CA PRO A 2 11.37 16.25 -1.97
C PRO A 2 12.72 15.64 -2.35
N GLY A 3 12.95 14.39 -1.96
CA GLY A 3 14.17 13.67 -2.31
C GLY A 3 14.23 13.35 -3.81
N THR A 4 15.41 12.95 -4.29
CA THR A 4 15.58 12.49 -5.67
C THR A 4 14.60 11.37 -6.07
N PRO A 5 14.36 10.33 -5.23
CA PRO A 5 13.38 9.29 -5.53
C PRO A 5 11.95 9.82 -5.67
N ASP A 6 11.52 10.74 -4.80
CA ASP A 6 10.17 11.33 -4.87
C ASP A 6 9.95 12.09 -6.18
N ARG A 7 10.96 12.87 -6.61
CA ARG A 7 10.92 13.60 -7.88
C ARG A 7 10.81 12.65 -9.07
N LEU A 8 11.59 11.56 -9.06
CA LEU A 8 11.55 10.54 -10.10
C LEU A 8 10.18 9.82 -10.14
N GLN A 9 9.62 9.49 -8.97
CA GLN A 9 8.30 8.87 -8.86
C GLN A 9 7.18 9.77 -9.37
N HIS A 10 7.23 11.06 -9.06
CA HIS A 10 6.24 12.01 -9.55
C HIS A 10 6.30 12.13 -11.08
N ALA A 11 7.49 12.37 -11.64
CA ALA A 11 7.69 12.47 -13.09
C ALA A 11 7.33 11.17 -13.82
N ALA A 12 7.63 10.00 -13.24
CA ALA A 12 7.24 8.72 -13.79
C ALA A 12 5.72 8.60 -13.90
N LEU A 13 4.99 8.94 -12.84
CA LEU A 13 3.54 8.84 -12.84
C LEU A 13 2.90 9.77 -13.87
N GLU A 14 3.37 11.02 -13.98
CA GLU A 14 2.90 11.97 -14.99
C GLU A 14 3.13 11.46 -16.42
N LEU A 15 4.33 10.94 -16.70
CA LEU A 15 4.65 10.40 -18.03
C LEU A 15 3.84 9.14 -18.34
N PHE A 16 3.69 8.22 -17.37
CA PHE A 16 2.88 7.02 -17.56
C PHE A 16 1.41 7.37 -17.79
N ALA A 17 0.86 8.36 -17.08
CA ALA A 17 -0.52 8.81 -17.28
C ALA A 17 -0.71 9.49 -18.65
N ALA A 18 0.28 10.25 -19.12
CA ALA A 18 0.18 10.99 -20.38
C ALA A 18 0.44 10.14 -21.63
N ARG A 19 1.36 9.17 -21.55
CA ARG A 19 1.88 8.43 -22.73
C ARG A 19 1.64 6.93 -22.66
N GLY A 20 1.32 6.39 -21.48
CA GLY A 20 1.29 4.97 -21.20
C GLY A 20 2.61 4.46 -20.61
N TYR A 21 2.50 3.40 -19.79
CA TYR A 21 3.64 2.78 -19.11
C TYR A 21 4.64 2.16 -20.10
N GLU A 22 4.18 1.48 -21.15
CA GLU A 22 5.07 0.80 -22.11
C GLU A 22 5.86 1.79 -22.98
N GLN A 23 5.24 2.92 -23.33
CA GLN A 23 5.81 3.95 -24.19
C GLN A 23 6.81 4.87 -23.47
N THR A 24 6.89 4.79 -22.14
CA THR A 24 7.76 5.63 -21.33
C THR A 24 9.00 4.85 -20.90
N THR A 25 10.18 5.43 -21.06
CA THR A 25 11.48 4.83 -20.68
C THR A 25 12.03 5.40 -19.38
N ALA A 26 12.92 4.66 -18.70
CA ALA A 26 13.61 5.15 -17.50
C ALA A 26 14.48 6.38 -17.80
N ALA A 27 15.09 6.44 -18.99
CA ALA A 27 15.85 7.59 -19.46
C ALA A 27 14.98 8.86 -19.56
N GLU A 28 13.79 8.78 -20.16
CA GLU A 28 12.87 9.93 -20.26
C GLU A 28 12.42 10.42 -18.88
N ILE A 29 12.12 9.50 -17.95
CA ILE A 29 11.76 9.84 -16.57
C ILE A 29 12.90 10.59 -15.89
N ALA A 30 14.13 10.09 -16.01
CA ALA A 30 15.28 10.73 -15.41
C ALA A 30 15.53 12.12 -16.00
N GLN A 31 15.44 12.25 -17.32
CA GLN A 31 15.62 13.51 -18.03
C GLN A 31 14.59 14.56 -17.62
N ALA A 32 13.33 14.16 -17.39
CA ALA A 32 12.26 15.06 -16.96
C ALA A 32 12.58 15.78 -15.64
N VAL A 33 13.46 15.22 -14.80
CA VAL A 33 13.91 15.82 -13.54
C VAL A 33 15.39 16.24 -13.55
N GLY A 34 16.01 16.31 -14.73
CA GLY A 34 17.39 16.74 -14.90
C GLY A 34 18.44 15.73 -14.43
N LEU A 35 18.12 14.43 -14.50
CA LEU A 35 18.98 13.33 -14.07
C LEU A 35 19.29 12.39 -15.24
N THR A 36 20.26 11.50 -15.02
CA THR A 36 20.64 10.46 -15.97
C THR A 36 19.91 9.15 -15.70
N GLU A 37 19.76 8.31 -16.73
CA GLU A 37 19.21 6.96 -16.58
C GLU A 37 20.01 6.13 -15.55
N ARG A 38 21.34 6.26 -15.53
CA ARG A 38 22.19 5.66 -14.50
C ARG A 38 21.80 6.08 -13.08
N THR A 39 21.36 7.33 -12.90
CA THR A 39 20.87 7.82 -11.61
C THR A 39 19.50 7.22 -11.28
N PHE A 40 18.60 7.07 -12.25
CA PHE A 40 17.34 6.35 -12.05
C PHE A 40 17.60 4.94 -11.52
N PHE A 41 18.44 4.16 -12.19
CA PHE A 41 18.73 2.78 -11.79
C PHE A 41 19.53 2.63 -10.49
N ARG A 42 20.15 3.71 -10.01
CA ARG A 42 20.73 3.75 -8.66
C ARG A 42 19.66 3.74 -7.57
N HIS A 43 18.47 4.27 -7.86
CA HIS A 43 17.35 4.36 -6.91
C HIS A 43 16.33 3.23 -7.10
N PHE A 44 16.13 2.75 -8.33
CA PHE A 44 15.11 1.74 -8.65
C PHE A 44 15.72 0.62 -9.46
N SER A 45 15.51 -0.63 -9.05
CA SER A 45 16.08 -1.79 -9.75
C SER A 45 15.49 -2.00 -11.15
N ASP A 46 14.25 -1.56 -11.36
CA ASP A 46 13.62 -1.52 -12.68
C ASP A 46 12.58 -0.38 -12.77
N LYS A 47 12.02 -0.17 -13.97
CA LYS A 47 11.03 0.88 -14.26
C LYS A 47 9.75 0.77 -13.43
N ARG A 48 9.31 -0.45 -13.08
CA ARG A 48 8.07 -0.68 -12.31
C ARG A 48 8.22 -0.20 -10.89
N GLU A 49 9.38 -0.44 -10.28
CA GLU A 49 9.65 -0.14 -8.86
C GLU A 49 9.47 1.34 -8.50
N VAL A 50 9.57 2.25 -9.48
CA VAL A 50 9.35 3.69 -9.25
C VAL A 50 7.92 3.98 -8.73
N LEU A 51 6.90 3.23 -9.17
CA LEU A 51 5.52 3.38 -8.70
C LEU A 51 5.31 2.85 -7.28
N PHE A 52 6.26 2.05 -6.78
CA PHE A 52 6.21 1.43 -5.45
C PHE A 52 7.23 2.06 -4.49
N HIS A 53 7.78 3.22 -4.82
CA HIS A 53 8.57 3.99 -3.86
C HIS A 53 7.73 4.30 -2.61
N GLY A 54 8.33 4.09 -1.43
CA GLY A 54 7.64 4.17 -0.14
C GLY A 54 6.98 2.86 0.33
N GLN A 55 6.95 1.80 -0.50
CA GLN A 55 6.33 0.52 -0.12
C GLN A 55 6.95 -0.12 1.13
N GLN A 56 8.28 -0.04 1.29
CA GLN A 56 8.93 -0.59 2.48
C GLN A 56 8.51 0.19 3.73
N SER A 57 8.54 1.52 3.67
CA SER A 57 8.07 2.37 4.79
C SER A 57 6.60 2.13 5.14
N LEU A 58 5.77 1.86 4.12
CA LEU A 58 4.38 1.45 4.35
C LEU A 58 4.31 0.11 5.09
N THR A 59 5.07 -0.91 4.65
CA THR A 59 5.16 -2.20 5.37
C THR A 59 5.67 -2.02 6.80
N ASP A 60 6.68 -1.18 7.00
CA ASP A 60 7.23 -0.90 8.33
C ASP A 60 6.17 -0.25 9.24
N ALA A 61 5.33 0.63 8.70
CA ALA A 61 4.22 1.25 9.46
C ALA A 61 3.15 0.22 9.87
N PHE A 62 2.79 -0.71 8.97
CA PHE A 62 1.92 -1.83 9.30
C PHE A 62 2.48 -2.68 10.45
N VAL A 63 3.76 -3.06 10.35
CA VAL A 63 4.46 -3.85 11.37
C VAL A 63 4.55 -3.08 12.70
N ALA A 64 4.86 -1.78 12.65
CA ALA A 64 4.89 -0.93 13.83
C ALA A 64 3.53 -0.88 14.54
N GLY A 65 2.43 -0.79 13.78
CA GLY A 65 1.08 -0.81 14.36
C GLY A 65 0.75 -2.11 15.09
N VAL A 66 1.26 -3.26 14.63
CA VAL A 66 1.15 -4.54 15.36
C VAL A 66 2.01 -4.53 16.63
N ALA A 67 3.24 -4.00 16.53
CA ALA A 67 4.19 -3.96 17.63
C ALA A 67 3.73 -3.04 18.78
N GLU A 68 3.15 -1.88 18.44
CA GLU A 68 2.72 -0.84 19.38
C GLU A 68 1.33 -1.08 19.98
N ALA A 69 0.57 -2.03 19.43
CA ALA A 69 -0.75 -2.38 19.94
C ALA A 69 -0.70 -2.87 21.40
N PRO A 70 -1.73 -2.53 22.23
CA PRO A 70 -1.79 -2.94 23.63
C PRO A 70 -1.58 -4.44 23.84
N GLN A 71 -0.94 -4.82 24.95
CA GLN A 71 -0.73 -6.24 25.27
C GLN A 71 -2.03 -7.03 25.44
N THR A 72 -3.10 -6.33 25.81
CA THR A 72 -4.45 -6.90 25.97
C THR A 72 -5.24 -6.96 24.67
N ALA A 73 -4.67 -6.50 23.54
CA ALA A 73 -5.33 -6.53 22.24
C ALA A 73 -5.57 -7.98 21.80
N SER A 74 -6.79 -8.26 21.37
CA SER A 74 -7.14 -9.48 20.64
C SER A 74 -6.45 -9.52 19.27
N PRO A 75 -6.35 -10.71 18.64
CA PRO A 75 -5.70 -10.84 17.34
C PRO A 75 -6.25 -9.90 16.26
N ILE A 76 -7.57 -9.67 16.21
CA ILE A 76 -8.17 -8.76 15.23
C ILE A 76 -7.84 -7.28 15.52
N GLU A 77 -7.63 -6.91 16.78
CA GLU A 77 -7.22 -5.56 17.17
C GLU A 77 -5.78 -5.24 16.75
N PHE A 78 -4.92 -6.25 16.59
CA PHE A 78 -3.61 -6.06 15.96
C PHE A 78 -3.74 -5.63 14.49
N GLY A 79 -4.61 -6.29 13.72
CA GLY A 79 -4.87 -5.92 12.32
C GLY A 79 -5.41 -4.50 12.18
N LEU A 80 -6.34 -4.10 13.07
CA LEU A 80 -6.85 -2.73 13.17
C LEU A 80 -5.75 -1.72 13.47
N SER A 81 -4.87 -2.03 14.42
CA SER A 81 -3.75 -1.16 14.81
C SER A 81 -2.76 -0.99 13.66
N ALA A 82 -2.49 -2.07 12.92
CA ALA A 82 -1.66 -2.05 11.72
C ALA A 82 -2.22 -1.12 10.64
N LEU A 83 -3.53 -1.24 10.32
CA LEU A 83 -4.21 -0.37 9.36
C LEU A 83 -4.21 1.10 9.79
N ARG A 84 -4.47 1.37 11.08
CA ARG A 84 -4.46 2.73 11.62
C ARG A 84 -3.07 3.35 11.53
N SER A 85 -2.03 2.61 11.89
CA SER A 85 -0.63 3.07 11.77
C SER A 85 -0.26 3.42 10.32
N ALA A 86 -0.70 2.61 9.36
CA ALA A 86 -0.46 2.86 7.94
C ALA A 86 -1.27 4.04 7.36
N SER A 87 -2.34 4.50 8.02
CA SER A 87 -3.24 5.54 7.49
C SER A 87 -2.54 6.87 7.18
N GLY A 88 -1.49 7.21 7.93
CA GLY A 88 -0.70 8.43 7.71
C GLY A 88 0.00 8.50 6.35
N PHE A 89 0.09 7.39 5.60
CA PHE A 89 0.61 7.36 4.23
C PHE A 89 -0.41 7.80 3.18
N PHE A 90 -1.68 7.92 3.56
CA PHE A 90 -2.81 8.23 2.68
C PHE A 90 -3.59 9.48 3.14
N PRO A 91 -2.91 10.62 3.32
CA PRO A 91 -3.61 11.87 3.57
C PRO A 91 -4.44 12.29 2.35
N ASP A 92 -5.49 13.07 2.58
CA ASP A 92 -6.48 13.40 1.53
C ASP A 92 -5.90 14.21 0.37
N ASP A 93 -4.88 15.03 0.61
CA ASP A 93 -4.14 15.74 -0.43
C ASP A 93 -3.35 14.80 -1.37
N ARG A 94 -3.01 13.58 -0.91
CA ARG A 94 -2.41 12.52 -1.73
C ARG A 94 -3.43 11.73 -2.53
N ARG A 95 -4.74 11.86 -2.27
CA ARG A 95 -5.81 11.09 -2.95
C ARG A 95 -5.74 11.19 -4.48
N PRO A 96 -5.56 12.37 -5.11
CA PRO A 96 -5.45 12.48 -6.57
C PRO A 96 -4.25 11.70 -7.13
N TYR A 97 -3.12 11.77 -6.43
CA TYR A 97 -1.91 11.03 -6.80
C TYR A 97 -2.15 9.51 -6.73
N SER A 98 -2.71 9.01 -5.63
CA SER A 98 -3.00 7.58 -5.44
C SER A 98 -4.00 7.05 -6.48
N ARG A 99 -5.03 7.84 -6.81
CA ARG A 99 -5.99 7.53 -7.89
C ARG A 99 -5.29 7.39 -9.24
N MET A 100 -4.46 8.37 -9.62
CA MET A 100 -3.70 8.34 -10.86
C MET A 100 -2.76 7.13 -10.92
N ARG A 101 -2.05 6.85 -9.83
CA ARG A 101 -1.20 5.67 -9.68
C ARG A 101 -1.98 4.39 -9.92
N GLN A 102 -3.15 4.24 -9.30
CA GLN A 102 -3.97 3.04 -9.48
C GLN A 102 -4.46 2.91 -10.92
N THR A 103 -4.90 4.00 -11.56
CA THR A 103 -5.29 3.98 -12.98
C THR A 103 -4.16 3.48 -13.90
N VAL A 104 -2.91 3.89 -13.65
CA VAL A 104 -1.74 3.41 -14.40
C VAL A 104 -1.49 1.92 -14.16
N ILE A 105 -1.63 1.44 -12.91
CA ILE A 105 -1.44 0.04 -12.56
C ILE A 105 -2.53 -0.83 -13.21
N ASP A 106 -3.80 -0.42 -13.10
CA ASP A 106 -4.95 -1.17 -13.61
C ASP A 106 -4.92 -1.32 -15.15
N ALA A 107 -4.25 -0.40 -15.84
CA ALA A 107 -4.07 -0.45 -17.29
C ALA A 107 -2.94 -1.39 -17.76
N ASN A 108 -2.14 -1.99 -16.85
CA ASN A 108 -0.99 -2.81 -17.22
C ASN A 108 -0.85 -4.09 -16.35
N PRO A 109 -1.01 -5.30 -16.94
CA PRO A 109 -0.91 -6.56 -16.19
C PRO A 109 0.41 -6.76 -15.42
N ALA A 110 1.55 -6.34 -15.99
CA ALA A 110 2.84 -6.50 -15.32
C ALA A 110 2.97 -5.60 -14.08
N LEU A 111 2.26 -4.47 -14.04
CA LEU A 111 2.15 -3.63 -12.84
C LEU A 111 1.19 -4.23 -11.81
N GLN A 112 0.06 -4.80 -12.24
CA GLN A 112 -0.88 -5.51 -11.36
C GLN A 112 -0.20 -6.69 -10.67
N GLU A 113 0.54 -7.51 -11.42
CA GLU A 113 1.34 -8.63 -10.87
C GLU A 113 2.36 -8.13 -9.84
N ARG A 114 3.02 -7.00 -10.14
CA ARG A 114 3.99 -6.40 -9.23
C ARG A 114 3.32 -5.93 -7.95
N GLU A 115 2.17 -5.27 -8.04
CA GLU A 115 1.41 -4.82 -6.87
C GLU A 115 0.92 -6.00 -6.01
N ALA A 116 0.36 -7.03 -6.64
CA ALA A 116 -0.08 -8.24 -5.95
C ALA A 116 1.10 -8.90 -5.19
N HIS A 117 2.27 -8.96 -5.79
CA HIS A 117 3.48 -9.46 -5.14
C HIS A 117 3.87 -8.61 -3.90
N LYS A 118 3.73 -7.28 -3.95
CA LYS A 118 4.00 -6.42 -2.79
C LYS A 118 2.98 -6.66 -1.67
N LEU A 119 1.69 -6.85 -2.00
CA LEU A 119 0.66 -7.18 -1.01
C LEU A 119 0.91 -8.55 -0.34
N VAL A 120 1.35 -9.55 -1.11
CA VAL A 120 1.77 -10.85 -0.54
C VAL A 120 2.94 -10.68 0.43
N ARG A 121 3.93 -9.85 0.09
CA ARG A 121 5.07 -9.55 0.99
C ARG A 121 4.62 -8.82 2.26
N LEU A 122 3.66 -7.90 2.15
CA LEU A 122 3.06 -7.25 3.32
C LEU A 122 2.38 -8.26 4.24
N GLY A 123 1.59 -9.19 3.68
CA GLY A 123 0.95 -10.25 4.46
C GLY A 123 1.95 -11.08 5.25
N ARG A 124 3.06 -11.50 4.62
CA ARG A 124 4.13 -12.24 5.31
C ARG A 124 4.76 -11.44 6.45
N ALA A 125 5.06 -10.17 6.23
CA ALA A 125 5.62 -9.31 7.26
C ALA A 125 4.67 -9.13 8.46
N LEU A 126 3.35 -9.10 8.20
CA LEU A 126 2.34 -9.07 9.26
C LEU A 126 2.26 -10.39 10.03
N VAL A 127 2.37 -11.54 9.34
CA VAL A 127 2.44 -12.85 10.02
C VAL A 127 3.64 -12.89 10.96
N ASP A 128 4.83 -12.51 10.49
CA ASP A 128 6.04 -12.47 11.31
C ASP A 128 5.86 -11.57 12.55
N ALA A 129 5.24 -10.40 12.36
CA ALA A 129 4.97 -9.45 13.44
C ALA A 129 3.96 -9.99 14.47
N LEU A 130 2.88 -10.63 14.01
CA LEU A 130 1.85 -11.21 14.87
C LEU A 130 2.39 -12.41 15.67
N THR A 131 3.17 -13.27 15.03
CA THR A 131 3.84 -14.39 15.70
C THR A 131 4.82 -13.91 16.75
N ALA A 132 5.58 -12.83 16.47
CA ALA A 132 6.45 -12.19 17.47
C ALA A 132 5.67 -11.61 18.67
N ARG A 133 4.38 -11.32 18.53
CA ARG A 133 3.48 -10.91 19.62
C ARG A 133 2.87 -12.09 20.38
N GLY A 134 3.15 -13.32 19.97
CA GLY A 134 2.66 -14.55 20.61
C GLY A 134 1.31 -15.06 20.06
N VAL A 135 0.85 -14.55 18.92
CA VAL A 135 -0.31 -15.09 18.20
C VAL A 135 0.07 -16.44 17.59
N ASP A 136 -0.81 -17.44 17.66
CA ASP A 136 -0.55 -18.74 17.04
C ASP A 136 -0.54 -18.64 15.50
N ASP A 137 0.17 -19.58 14.86
CA ASP A 137 0.47 -19.57 13.42
C ASP A 137 -0.76 -19.39 12.52
N LEU A 138 -1.81 -20.20 12.75
CA LEU A 138 -3.04 -20.13 11.95
C LEU A 138 -3.78 -18.81 12.17
N THR A 139 -3.90 -18.35 13.42
CA THR A 139 -4.54 -17.07 13.71
C THR A 139 -3.75 -15.90 13.12
N ALA A 140 -2.42 -15.94 13.17
CA ALA A 140 -1.54 -14.92 12.60
C ALA A 140 -1.73 -14.83 11.08
N ASP A 141 -1.76 -15.97 10.38
CA ASP A 141 -2.08 -16.04 8.96
C ASP A 141 -3.44 -15.41 8.65
N VAL A 142 -4.50 -15.84 9.34
CA VAL A 142 -5.86 -15.33 9.10
C VAL A 142 -5.94 -13.82 9.31
N VAL A 143 -5.39 -13.32 10.43
CA VAL A 143 -5.42 -11.88 10.75
C VAL A 143 -4.61 -11.08 9.73
N ALA A 144 -3.42 -11.56 9.33
CA ALA A 144 -2.60 -10.88 8.33
C ALA A 144 -3.32 -10.78 6.99
N GLN A 145 -3.91 -11.87 6.50
CA GLN A 145 -4.64 -11.88 5.23
C GLN A 145 -5.90 -11.01 5.28
N LEU A 146 -6.65 -11.03 6.39
CA LEU A 146 -7.79 -10.12 6.58
C LEU A 146 -7.36 -8.66 6.60
N SER A 147 -6.21 -8.34 7.20
CA SER A 147 -5.67 -6.98 7.24
C SER A 147 -5.25 -6.49 5.86
N VAL A 148 -4.58 -7.34 5.06
CA VAL A 148 -4.21 -7.03 3.67
C VAL A 148 -5.46 -6.86 2.79
N MET A 149 -6.47 -7.71 2.96
CA MET A 149 -7.75 -7.60 2.26
C MET A 149 -8.47 -6.29 2.60
N ALA A 150 -8.58 -5.98 3.89
CA ALA A 150 -9.19 -4.75 4.37
C ALA A 150 -8.46 -3.52 3.82
N PHE A 151 -7.12 -3.53 3.81
CA PHE A 151 -6.31 -2.48 3.20
C PHE A 151 -6.62 -2.29 1.71
N GLY A 152 -6.63 -3.37 0.93
CA GLY A 152 -6.91 -3.31 -0.50
C GLY A 152 -8.31 -2.75 -0.80
N ILE A 153 -9.33 -3.22 -0.06
CA ILE A 153 -10.70 -2.70 -0.18
C ILE A 153 -10.76 -1.22 0.22
N ALA A 154 -10.08 -0.83 1.30
CA ALA A 154 -10.08 0.55 1.78
C ALA A 154 -9.44 1.50 0.75
N ILE A 155 -8.30 1.15 0.18
CA ILE A 155 -7.66 1.94 -0.89
C ILE A 155 -8.59 2.04 -2.10
N ALA A 156 -9.13 0.91 -2.59
CA ALA A 156 -9.99 0.90 -3.76
C ALA A 156 -11.26 1.76 -3.59
N ARG A 157 -11.81 1.84 -2.37
CA ARG A 157 -12.94 2.72 -2.04
C ARG A 157 -12.53 4.18 -1.89
N TRP A 158 -11.47 4.45 -1.11
CA TRP A 158 -10.99 5.81 -0.84
C TRP A 158 -10.59 6.56 -2.10
N ILE A 159 -10.02 5.86 -3.09
CA ILE A 159 -9.68 6.49 -4.38
C ILE A 159 -10.87 6.61 -5.34
N ARG A 160 -12.14 6.40 -4.94
CA ARG A 160 -13.28 6.63 -5.85
C ARG A 160 -13.62 8.12 -5.97
N THR A 161 -14.24 8.53 -7.07
CA THR A 161 -14.53 9.95 -7.32
C THR A 161 -15.69 10.47 -6.46
N ASP A 162 -16.56 9.56 -6.02
CA ASP A 162 -17.73 9.81 -5.18
C ASP A 162 -17.45 9.62 -3.69
N GLU A 163 -16.20 9.35 -3.31
CA GLU A 163 -15.77 9.18 -1.92
C GLU A 163 -15.12 10.47 -1.42
N ASP A 164 -15.68 11.03 -0.35
CA ASP A 164 -15.23 12.25 0.31
C ASP A 164 -14.52 11.97 1.64
N ARG A 165 -14.87 10.87 2.32
CA ARG A 165 -14.30 10.46 3.62
C ARG A 165 -12.79 10.25 3.58
N SER A 166 -12.15 10.42 4.74
CA SER A 166 -10.72 10.16 4.89
C SER A 166 -10.38 8.68 4.68
N PHE A 167 -9.12 8.36 4.38
CA PHE A 167 -8.70 6.97 4.29
C PHE A 167 -8.91 6.23 5.63
N GLU A 168 -8.67 6.88 6.76
CA GLU A 168 -8.88 6.29 8.09
C GLU A 168 -10.36 5.92 8.32
N ASP A 169 -11.29 6.79 7.94
CA ASP A 169 -12.73 6.52 8.06
C ASP A 169 -13.17 5.35 7.17
N VAL A 170 -12.70 5.34 5.91
CA VAL A 170 -12.99 4.24 4.96
C VAL A 170 -12.39 2.93 5.46
N ALA A 171 -11.15 2.94 5.94
CA ALA A 171 -10.50 1.75 6.51
C ALA A 171 -11.24 1.23 7.74
N THR A 172 -11.69 2.14 8.61
CA THR A 172 -12.48 1.80 9.80
C THR A 172 -13.81 1.12 9.43
N ASP A 173 -14.55 1.68 8.45
CA ASP A 173 -15.79 1.12 7.93
C ASP A 173 -15.58 -0.28 7.34
N VAL A 174 -14.52 -0.48 6.55
CA VAL A 174 -14.16 -1.78 5.99
C VAL A 174 -13.91 -2.82 7.09
N VAL A 175 -13.14 -2.48 8.14
CA VAL A 175 -12.87 -3.44 9.21
C VAL A 175 -14.11 -3.72 10.06
N GLN A 176 -14.95 -2.72 10.33
CA GLN A 176 -16.23 -2.95 10.98
C GLN A 176 -17.09 -3.94 10.18
N ARG A 177 -17.09 -3.83 8.84
CA ARG A 177 -17.81 -4.75 7.96
C ARG A 177 -17.24 -6.17 8.00
N VAL A 178 -15.92 -6.32 8.03
CA VAL A 178 -15.27 -7.64 8.25
C VAL A 178 -15.73 -8.24 9.57
N GLY A 179 -15.74 -7.46 10.65
CA GLY A 179 -16.20 -7.92 11.97
C GLY A 179 -17.68 -8.35 12.00
N ILE A 180 -18.55 -7.70 11.22
CA ILE A 180 -19.96 -8.10 11.08
C ILE A 180 -20.04 -9.47 10.37
N VAL A 181 -19.39 -9.62 9.21
CA VAL A 181 -19.42 -10.86 8.42
C VAL A 181 -18.87 -12.05 9.22
N VAL A 182 -17.77 -11.84 9.97
CA VAL A 182 -17.19 -12.90 10.80
C VAL A 182 -18.13 -13.34 11.93
N ARG A 183 -18.89 -12.41 12.54
CA ARG A 183 -19.87 -12.75 13.61
C ARG A 183 -21.08 -13.54 13.10
N GLU A 184 -21.38 -13.45 11.81
CA GLU A 184 -22.49 -14.17 11.16
C GLU A 184 -22.11 -15.61 10.75
N LEU A 185 -20.83 -15.99 10.87
CA LEU A 185 -20.40 -17.36 10.56
C LEU A 185 -21.08 -18.38 11.49
N PRO A 186 -21.62 -19.48 10.94
CA PRO A 186 -22.20 -20.54 11.75
C PRO A 186 -21.12 -21.17 12.65
N ARG A 187 -21.50 -21.45 13.90
CA ARG A 187 -20.65 -22.13 14.88
C ARG A 187 -20.52 -23.62 14.61
#